data_AF-A0A6L3F4H1-F1
#
_entry.id   AF-A0A6L3F4H1-F1
#
_cell.length_a   1.000
_cell.length_b   1.000
_cell.length_c   1.000
_cell.angle_alpha   90.00
_cell.angle_beta   90.00
_cell.angle_gamma   90.00
#
_symmetry.space_group_name_H-M   'P 1'
#
loop_
_entity.id
_entity.type
_entity.pdbx_description
1 polymer ?
#
loop_
_entity_poly.entity_id
_entity_poly.type
_entity_poly.pdbx_seq_one_letter_code
_entity_poly.pdbx_strand_id
1 'polypeptide(L)'
;MESTAHICDNEQRRQDLFSYDTLNGLDYLDIKNDTTLQVFFFEKAPANLSLKNIVIKGGRRIRDLEAVDFEIRVAPEPDVDDCLIVKLNKTGDFSTYTLCLVALDENKRPTNTPYPNFDPRYFCLTFSFDLLCPSDLDCVQPEICLPTDTIEP
;
A
#
# COMPACT_ATOMS: atom_id res chain seq x y z
N MET A 1 -19.97 -33.35 -16.16
CA MET A 1 -18.54 -33.09 -16.40
C MET A 1 -18.20 -31.88 -15.57
N GLU A 2 -17.58 -32.14 -14.44
CA GLU A 2 -17.37 -31.22 -13.32
C GLU A 2 -16.12 -30.40 -13.61
N SER A 3 -16.29 -29.10 -13.87
CA SER A 3 -15.18 -28.16 -14.04
C SER A 3 -14.75 -27.67 -12.66
N THR A 4 -13.78 -28.37 -12.08
CA THR A 4 -13.18 -28.01 -10.79
C THR A 4 -12.51 -26.64 -10.88
N ALA A 5 -12.97 -25.73 -10.02
CA ALA A 5 -12.46 -24.38 -9.86
C ALA A 5 -10.98 -24.40 -9.45
N HIS A 6 -10.15 -23.66 -10.19
CA HIS A 6 -8.76 -23.35 -9.82
C HIS A 6 -8.76 -22.28 -8.72
N ILE A 7 -9.08 -22.69 -7.49
CA ILE A 7 -8.87 -21.90 -6.27
C ILE A 7 -7.83 -22.67 -5.45
N CYS A 8 -6.55 -22.59 -5.82
CA CYS A 8 -5.46 -23.14 -5.01
C CYS A 8 -4.04 -22.67 -5.40
N ASP A 9 -3.85 -21.70 -6.30
CA ASP A 9 -2.48 -21.24 -6.63
C ASP A 9 -2.01 -20.07 -5.73
N ASN A 10 -2.94 -19.41 -5.02
CA ASN A 10 -2.62 -18.20 -4.24
C ASN A 10 -2.12 -18.51 -2.81
N GLU A 11 -2.56 -19.61 -2.20
CA GLU A 11 -2.10 -19.99 -0.85
C GLU A 11 -0.71 -20.63 -0.86
N GLN A 12 -0.36 -21.42 -1.89
CA GLN A 12 0.98 -22.01 -2.02
C GLN A 12 2.04 -20.94 -2.32
N ARG A 13 1.72 -19.89 -3.09
CA ARG A 13 2.63 -18.75 -3.31
C ARG A 13 2.86 -17.90 -2.05
N ARG A 14 1.88 -17.81 -1.15
CA ARG A 14 2.06 -17.22 0.19
C ARG A 14 3.05 -18.04 1.03
N GLN A 15 3.09 -19.36 0.87
CA GLN A 15 4.05 -20.22 1.57
C GLN A 15 5.45 -20.19 0.94
N ASP A 16 5.57 -20.07 -0.39
CA ASP A 16 6.87 -19.96 -1.06
C ASP A 16 7.60 -18.62 -0.82
N LEU A 17 6.89 -17.58 -0.39
CA LEU A 17 7.50 -16.31 0.07
C LEU A 17 8.33 -16.48 1.35
N PHE A 18 8.08 -17.53 2.15
CA PHE A 18 8.89 -17.84 3.35
C PHE A 18 10.25 -18.50 3.03
N SER A 19 10.59 -18.75 1.76
CA SER A 19 11.91 -19.28 1.37
C SER A 19 12.99 -18.19 1.18
N TYR A 20 12.65 -16.90 1.29
CA TYR A 20 13.61 -15.82 1.41
C TYR A 20 13.41 -15.11 2.75
N ASP A 21 14.23 -15.47 3.73
CA ASP A 21 14.33 -14.95 5.11
C ASP A 21 14.60 -13.43 5.23
N THR A 22 14.36 -12.63 4.18
CA THR A 22 14.88 -11.25 4.11
C THR A 22 14.01 -10.22 3.36
N LEU A 23 12.87 -10.57 2.76
CA LEU A 23 12.06 -9.61 2.01
C LEU A 23 10.82 -9.19 2.81
N ASN A 24 10.80 -7.92 3.22
CA ASN A 24 9.67 -7.24 3.82
C ASN A 24 8.80 -6.57 2.73
N GLY A 25 7.64 -6.05 3.11
CA GLY A 25 6.78 -5.28 2.23
C GLY A 25 5.67 -4.59 3.00
N LEU A 26 4.99 -3.66 2.33
CA LEU A 26 3.75 -3.07 2.78
C LEU A 26 2.61 -4.06 2.53
N ASP A 27 1.85 -4.36 3.57
CA ASP A 27 0.71 -5.29 3.50
C ASP A 27 -0.57 -4.52 3.15
N TYR A 28 -1.03 -3.67 4.07
CA TYR A 28 -2.19 -2.81 3.85
C TYR A 28 -2.05 -1.46 4.56
N LEU A 29 -2.93 -0.53 4.20
CA LEU A 29 -2.98 0.83 4.74
C LEU A 29 -4.41 1.14 5.17
N ASP A 30 -4.54 1.66 6.38
CA ASP A 30 -5.79 2.13 6.96
C ASP A 30 -5.76 3.65 7.17
N ILE A 31 -6.88 4.31 6.95
CA ILE A 31 -7.01 5.76 7.12
C ILE A 31 -7.68 6.00 8.46
N LYS A 32 -6.89 6.40 9.48
CA LYS A 32 -7.43 6.65 10.81
C LYS A 32 -8.22 7.95 10.89
N ASN A 33 -7.71 8.98 10.23
CA ASN A 33 -8.29 10.30 10.19
C ASN A 33 -7.93 10.96 8.85
N ASP A 34 -8.53 12.11 8.58
CA ASP A 34 -8.31 12.91 7.36
C ASP A 34 -6.83 13.22 7.03
N THR A 35 -5.94 13.17 8.03
CA THR A 35 -4.50 13.47 7.88
C THR A 35 -3.58 12.40 8.48
N THR A 36 -4.13 11.25 8.89
CA THR A 36 -3.38 10.19 9.57
C THR A 36 -3.62 8.86 8.88
N LEU A 37 -2.55 8.28 8.34
CA LEU A 37 -2.53 6.96 7.75
C LEU A 37 -1.83 5.99 8.71
N GLN A 38 -2.31 4.77 8.79
CA GLN A 38 -1.67 3.67 9.50
C GLN A 38 -1.32 2.59 8.49
N VAL A 39 -0.03 2.31 8.36
CA VAL A 39 0.51 1.39 7.36
C VAL A 39 1.04 0.15 8.07
N PHE A 40 0.67 -1.02 7.58
CA PHE A 40 1.09 -2.31 8.09
C PHE A 40 2.06 -2.98 7.13
N PHE A 41 2.85 -3.89 7.68
CA PHE A 41 3.94 -4.56 6.99
C PHE A 41 3.74 -6.07 7.05
N PHE A 42 4.26 -6.81 6.06
CA PHE A 42 4.27 -8.27 6.11
C PHE A 42 5.19 -8.81 7.20
N GLU A 43 6.27 -8.08 7.48
CA GLU A 43 7.23 -8.37 8.54
C GLU A 43 7.36 -7.15 9.47
N LYS A 44 8.40 -7.09 10.30
CA LYS A 44 8.60 -5.95 11.22
C LYS A 44 8.80 -4.62 10.49
N ALA A 45 8.35 -3.53 11.10
CA ALA A 45 8.58 -2.19 10.58
C ALA A 45 10.09 -1.88 10.45
N PRO A 46 10.54 -1.22 9.37
CA PRO A 46 11.95 -0.93 9.16
C PRO A 46 12.49 0.09 10.18
N ALA A 47 13.59 -0.25 10.87
CA ALA A 47 14.15 0.58 11.95
C ALA A 47 14.78 1.91 11.49
N ASN A 48 15.30 1.98 10.25
CA ASN A 48 16.03 3.14 9.73
C ASN A 48 15.20 3.99 8.74
N LEU A 49 13.89 4.04 8.93
CA LEU A 49 13.00 4.85 8.10
C LEU A 49 13.27 6.35 8.33
N SER A 50 13.23 7.14 7.27
CA SER A 50 13.19 8.61 7.33
C SER A 50 11.94 9.10 6.59
N LEU A 51 11.50 10.32 6.92
CA LEU A 51 10.35 10.94 6.25
C LEU A 51 10.53 10.99 4.73
N LYS A 52 11.77 11.18 4.26
CA LYS A 52 12.11 11.21 2.84
C LYS A 52 11.95 9.87 2.13
N ASN A 53 11.92 8.75 2.86
CA ASN A 53 11.64 7.44 2.30
C ASN A 53 10.16 7.27 1.96
N ILE A 54 9.28 8.03 2.62
CA ILE A 54 7.83 7.96 2.43
C ILE A 54 7.45 8.93 1.31
N VAL A 55 7.15 8.39 0.14
CA VAL A 55 6.78 9.17 -1.04
C VAL A 55 5.32 8.91 -1.36
N ILE A 56 4.52 9.97 -1.39
CA ILE A 56 3.13 9.89 -1.80
C ILE A 56 3.03 10.47 -3.22
N LYS A 57 2.46 9.70 -4.13
CA LYS A 57 2.21 10.07 -5.53
C LYS A 57 0.72 10.03 -5.81
N GLY A 58 0.30 10.66 -6.90
CA GLY A 58 -1.11 10.67 -7.32
C GLY A 58 -1.83 11.94 -6.88
N GLY A 59 -3.16 11.85 -6.76
CA GLY A 59 -4.02 13.00 -6.53
C GLY A 59 -4.37 13.74 -7.83
N ARG A 60 -5.67 13.79 -8.17
CA ARG A 60 -6.13 14.50 -9.37
C ARG A 60 -6.43 15.97 -9.06
N ARG A 61 -7.22 16.23 -8.01
CA ARG A 61 -7.57 17.61 -7.61
C ARG A 61 -6.62 18.12 -6.53
N ILE A 62 -6.40 17.35 -5.47
CA ILE A 62 -5.40 17.68 -4.45
C ILE A 62 -4.07 17.05 -4.87
N ARG A 63 -3.10 17.92 -5.18
CA ARG A 63 -1.72 17.54 -5.50
C ARG A 63 -0.80 17.91 -4.35
N ASP A 64 0.44 17.44 -4.37
CA ASP A 64 1.46 17.72 -3.36
C ASP A 64 1.02 17.28 -1.95
N LEU A 65 0.37 16.12 -1.89
CA LEU A 65 0.11 15.42 -0.64
C LEU A 65 1.42 14.78 -0.18
N GLU A 66 1.89 15.15 1.01
CA GLU A 66 3.21 14.75 1.50
C GLU A 66 3.11 14.27 2.94
N ALA A 67 3.96 13.29 3.29
CA ALA A 67 4.18 12.93 4.68
C ALA A 67 4.99 14.04 5.35
N VAL A 68 4.49 14.56 6.46
CA VAL A 68 5.17 15.59 7.28
C VAL A 68 5.76 15.02 8.56
N ASP A 69 5.24 13.89 9.02
CA ASP A 69 5.71 13.21 10.22
C ASP A 69 5.41 11.72 10.13
N PHE A 70 6.13 10.92 10.91
CA PHE A 70 5.83 9.50 11.05
C PHE A 70 6.24 8.96 12.43
N GLU A 71 5.55 7.91 12.86
CA GLU A 71 5.85 7.19 14.10
C GLU A 71 5.76 5.69 13.83
N ILE A 72 6.80 4.94 14.22
CA ILE A 72 6.75 3.48 14.21
C ILE A 72 6.19 3.03 15.55
N ARG A 73 5.00 2.45 15.53
CA ARG A 73 4.39 1.84 16.71
C ARG A 73 4.70 0.35 16.69
N VAL A 74 5.62 -0.03 17.56
CA VAL A 74 5.91 -1.43 17.88
C VAL A 74 4.90 -1.88 18.93
N ALA A 75 4.13 -2.91 18.62
CA ALA A 75 3.14 -3.39 19.58
C ALA A 75 3.84 -4.21 20.68
N PRO A 76 3.48 -3.99 21.97
CA PRO A 76 4.07 -4.76 23.06
C PRO A 76 3.50 -6.17 23.15
N GLU A 77 2.28 -6.39 22.66
CA GLU A 77 1.64 -7.69 22.59
C GLU A 77 2.14 -8.50 21.38
N PRO A 78 2.43 -9.82 21.55
CA PRO A 78 2.96 -10.65 20.47
C PRO A 78 1.95 -10.95 19.34
N ASP A 79 0.65 -10.76 19.59
CA ASP A 79 -0.43 -11.01 18.62
C ASP A 79 -0.82 -9.76 17.81
N VAL A 80 -0.14 -8.63 18.02
CA VAL A 80 -0.43 -7.36 17.35
C VAL A 80 0.76 -7.00 16.46
N ASP A 81 0.50 -6.75 15.19
CA ASP A 81 1.55 -6.38 14.24
C ASP A 81 2.03 -4.93 14.43
N ASP A 82 3.33 -4.73 14.18
CA ASP A 82 3.95 -3.40 14.13
C ASP A 82 3.32 -2.57 13.01
N CYS A 83 3.15 -1.27 13.25
CA CYS A 83 2.59 -0.37 12.25
C CYS A 83 3.32 0.97 12.18
N LEU A 84 3.29 1.57 11.00
CA LEU A 84 3.81 2.91 10.73
C LEU A 84 2.64 3.89 10.67
N ILE A 85 2.60 4.81 11.61
CA ILE A 85 1.67 5.94 11.60
C ILE A 85 2.32 7.04 10.75
N VAL A 86 1.67 7.46 9.67
CA VAL A 86 2.13 8.54 8.79
C VAL A 86 1.18 9.71 8.90
N LYS A 87 1.71 10.89 9.19
CA LYS A 87 0.97 12.14 9.25
C LYS A 87 1.17 12.94 7.96
N LEU A 88 0.09 13.45 7.42
CA LEU A 88 0.07 14.19 6.15
C LEU A 88 0.05 15.70 6.36
N ASN A 89 0.55 16.46 5.37
CA ASN A 89 0.50 17.92 5.38
C ASN A 89 -0.93 18.48 5.29
N LYS A 90 -1.84 17.76 4.63
CA LYS A 90 -3.23 18.15 4.40
C LYS A 90 -4.12 16.94 4.15
N THR A 91 -5.43 17.16 4.21
CA THR A 91 -6.43 16.16 3.86
C THR A 91 -6.43 15.91 2.36
N GLY A 92 -6.51 14.63 1.96
CA GLY A 92 -6.69 14.25 0.57
C GLY A 92 -8.14 14.33 0.10
N ASP A 93 -8.39 13.83 -1.11
CA ASP A 93 -9.71 13.74 -1.70
C ASP A 93 -10.01 12.28 -2.12
N PHE A 94 -11.12 12.07 -2.82
CA PHE A 94 -11.48 10.77 -3.39
C PHE A 94 -10.62 10.35 -4.60
N SER A 95 -9.51 11.05 -4.88
CA SER A 95 -8.56 10.61 -5.90
C SER A 95 -7.77 9.40 -5.39
N THR A 96 -7.20 8.67 -6.33
CA THR A 96 -6.22 7.62 -6.06
C THR A 96 -4.88 8.24 -5.69
N TYR A 97 -4.36 7.85 -4.53
CA TYR A 97 -3.01 8.14 -4.05
C TYR A 97 -2.22 6.84 -3.91
N THR A 98 -0.91 6.92 -4.07
CA THR A 98 0.00 5.79 -3.89
C THR A 98 1.09 6.19 -2.92
N LEU A 99 1.14 5.52 -1.76
CA LEU A 99 2.24 5.65 -0.80
C LEU A 99 3.30 4.60 -1.13
N CYS A 100 4.53 5.04 -1.34
CA CYS A 100 5.67 4.18 -1.61
C CYS A 100 6.77 4.39 -0.58
N LEU A 101 7.38 3.29 -0.13
CA LEU A 101 8.63 3.32 0.63
C LEU A 101 9.81 3.08 -0.30
N VAL A 102 10.61 4.13 -0.51
CA VAL A 102 11.74 4.11 -1.45
C VAL A 102 13.09 4.23 -0.75
N ALA A 103 14.14 3.73 -1.37
CA ALA A 103 15.51 3.98 -0.92
C ALA A 103 15.91 5.45 -1.15
N LEU A 104 16.89 5.93 -0.40
CA LEU A 104 17.50 7.25 -0.61
C LEU A 104 18.84 7.11 -1.33
N ASP A 105 19.16 8.08 -2.18
CA ASP A 105 20.50 8.21 -2.78
C ASP A 105 21.53 8.79 -1.78
N GLU A 106 22.78 8.93 -2.22
CA GLU A 106 23.87 9.52 -1.44
C GLU A 106 23.57 10.95 -0.95
N ASN A 107 22.71 11.68 -1.66
CA ASN A 107 22.27 13.03 -1.33
C ASN A 107 21.00 13.06 -0.45
N LYS A 108 20.58 11.91 0.09
CA LYS A 108 19.35 11.73 0.86
C LYS A 108 18.12 12.19 0.07
N ARG A 109 18.06 11.91 -1.24
CA ARG A 109 16.89 12.14 -2.09
C ARG A 109 16.16 10.83 -2.36
N PRO A 110 14.82 10.85 -2.38
CA PRO A 110 14.04 9.67 -2.72
C PRO A 110 14.37 9.19 -4.13
N THR A 111 14.64 7.89 -4.24
CA THR A 111 14.87 7.21 -5.52
C THR A 111 13.59 6.54 -6.03
N ASN A 112 13.64 5.91 -7.19
CA ASN A 112 12.55 5.06 -7.69
C ASN A 112 12.76 3.57 -7.38
N THR A 113 13.74 3.25 -6.52
CA THR A 113 13.99 1.89 -6.07
C THR A 113 13.29 1.64 -4.73
N PRO A 114 12.79 0.41 -4.48
CA PRO A 114 12.19 0.06 -3.21
C PRO A 114 13.16 0.27 -2.05
N TYR A 115 12.63 0.47 -0.85
CA TYR A 115 13.44 0.51 0.37
C TYR A 115 14.30 -0.77 0.49
N PRO A 116 15.52 -0.72 1.06
CA PRO A 116 16.34 -1.92 1.21
C PRO A 116 15.59 -3.04 1.91
N ASN A 117 15.71 -4.27 1.39
CA ASN A 117 15.00 -5.46 1.87
C ASN A 117 13.47 -5.42 1.67
N PHE A 118 12.94 -4.52 0.84
CA PHE A 118 11.54 -4.58 0.43
C PHE A 118 11.38 -5.32 -0.90
N ASP A 119 10.34 -6.14 -1.02
CA ASP A 119 9.94 -6.73 -2.29
C ASP A 119 9.50 -5.61 -3.26
N PRO A 120 10.07 -5.55 -4.49
CA PRO A 120 9.67 -4.57 -5.51
C PRO A 120 8.17 -4.59 -5.89
N ARG A 121 7.43 -5.63 -5.53
CA ARG A 121 5.97 -5.74 -5.74
C ARG A 121 5.17 -5.11 -4.61
N TYR A 122 5.74 -5.02 -3.41
CA TYR A 122 5.04 -4.63 -2.18
C TYR A 122 5.64 -3.38 -1.51
N PHE A 123 6.43 -2.57 -2.21
CA PHE A 123 6.94 -1.30 -1.66
C PHE A 123 6.00 -0.11 -1.82
N CYS A 124 4.88 -0.28 -2.54
CA CYS A 124 3.87 0.75 -2.76
C CYS A 124 2.46 0.23 -2.45
N LEU A 125 1.65 1.06 -1.78
CA LEU A 125 0.23 0.83 -1.53
C LEU A 125 -0.60 1.95 -2.14
N THR A 126 -1.73 1.57 -2.71
CA THR A 126 -2.69 2.51 -3.30
C THR A 126 -3.87 2.70 -2.37
N PHE A 127 -4.28 3.94 -2.14
CA PHE A 127 -5.37 4.31 -1.23
C PHE A 127 -6.14 5.53 -1.74
N SER A 128 -7.35 5.74 -1.23
CA SER A 128 -8.20 6.91 -1.50
C SER A 128 -8.98 7.26 -0.25
N PHE A 129 -9.26 8.54 -0.01
CA PHE A 129 -10.03 9.01 1.16
C PHE A 129 -11.55 8.78 0.99
N ASP A 130 -11.94 7.63 0.44
CA ASP A 130 -13.34 7.27 0.32
C ASP A 130 -13.90 6.84 1.68
N LEU A 131 -15.08 7.33 2.03
CA LEU A 131 -15.79 6.96 3.25
C LEU A 131 -16.51 5.60 3.12
N LEU A 132 -16.35 4.93 1.97
CA LEU A 132 -16.98 3.66 1.65
C LEU A 132 -16.11 2.47 2.07
N CYS A 133 -16.37 2.06 3.31
CA CYS A 133 -16.25 0.73 3.89
C CYS A 133 -14.86 0.20 4.30
N PRO A 134 -14.72 -0.26 5.55
CA PRO A 134 -13.55 -0.99 6.02
C PRO A 134 -13.47 -2.35 5.30
N SER A 135 -12.23 -2.83 5.13
CA SER A 135 -11.82 -4.20 4.78
C SER A 135 -12.93 -5.17 4.42
N ASP A 136 -12.97 -5.61 3.17
CA ASP A 136 -12.97 -7.05 2.94
C ASP A 136 -12.47 -7.41 1.54
N LEU A 137 -11.93 -8.60 1.46
CA LEU A 137 -11.41 -9.29 0.30
C LEU A 137 -12.47 -9.41 -0.80
N ASP A 138 -12.65 -8.40 -1.67
CA ASP A 138 -13.31 -8.58 -2.98
C ASP A 138 -13.26 -7.27 -3.79
N CYS A 139 -12.07 -6.90 -4.29
CA CYS A 139 -12.04 -6.04 -5.47
C CYS A 139 -12.38 -6.89 -6.70
N VAL A 140 -13.67 -7.24 -6.84
CA VAL A 140 -14.27 -7.34 -8.17
C VAL A 140 -14.02 -5.98 -8.81
N GLN A 141 -13.07 -5.94 -9.75
CA GLN A 141 -12.92 -4.77 -10.58
C GLN A 141 -14.28 -4.47 -11.19
N PRO A 142 -14.86 -3.26 -11.04
CA PRO A 142 -15.85 -2.86 -12.00
C PRO A 142 -15.09 -2.72 -13.31
N GLU A 143 -15.13 -3.78 -14.13
CA GLU A 143 -14.91 -3.60 -15.56
C GLU A 143 -15.83 -2.46 -15.97
N ILE A 144 -15.22 -1.32 -16.28
CA ILE A 144 -15.89 -0.25 -16.97
C ILE A 144 -16.18 -0.81 -18.37
N CYS A 145 -17.28 -1.55 -18.49
CA CYS A 145 -17.88 -1.81 -19.78
C CYS A 145 -18.50 -0.49 -20.24
N LEU A 146 -17.66 0.36 -20.82
CA LEU A 146 -18.12 1.54 -21.54
C LEU A 146 -19.11 1.07 -22.64
N PRO A 147 -20.24 1.77 -22.80
CA PRO A 147 -21.27 1.39 -23.74
C PRO A 147 -20.76 1.63 -25.15
N THR A 148 -20.67 0.59 -25.97
CA THR A 148 -20.58 0.78 -27.41
C THR A 148 -21.98 0.65 -27.98
N ASP A 149 -22.69 1.78 -27.99
CA ASP A 149 -23.73 2.01 -28.99
C ASP A 149 -23.02 2.20 -30.34
N THR A 150 -23.11 1.23 -31.25
CA THR A 150 -22.91 1.47 -32.68
C THR A 150 -23.62 0.39 -33.52
N ILE A 151 -24.89 0.70 -33.83
CA ILE A 151 -25.56 0.61 -35.15
C ILE A 151 -25.41 -0.70 -35.97
N GLU A 152 -26.55 -1.40 -36.10
CA GLU A 152 -26.87 -2.42 -37.11
C GLU A 152 -26.62 -1.95 -38.56
N PRO A 153 -26.18 -2.85 -39.43
CA PRO A 153 -26.92 -3.07 -40.68
C PRO A 153 -27.13 -4.56 -41.04
#